data_AF-A0A8C3YT03-F1
#
_entry.id   AF-A0A8C3YT03-F1
#
_cell.length_a   1.000
_cell.length_b   1.000
_cell.length_c   1.000
_cell.angle_alpha   90.00
_cell.angle_beta   90.00
_cell.angle_gamma   90.00
#
_symmetry.space_group_name_H-M   'P 1'
#
loop_
_entity.id
_entity.type
_entity.pdbx_description
1 polymer ?
#
loop_
_entity_poly.entity_id
_entity_poly.type
_entity_poly.pdbx_seq_one_letter_code
_entity_poly.pdbx_strand_id
1 'polypeptide(L)'
;MQRLQVVLGHLKGRPASDPAPAPRAAPCWNGVPLASEEDVVVVHGRRTAIGRSGRGGFKDTTPDELLSAVMTAVLQDVKLSPDQLGDICVVTSQILCLCLLSIDSVHRGSRQWPA
;
A
#
# COMPACT_ATOMS: atom_id res chain seq x y z
N MET A 1 34.06 -18.91 7.11
CA MET A 1 33.17 -19.30 8.25
C MET A 1 32.81 -18.13 9.18
N GLN A 2 32.83 -16.86 8.74
CA GLN A 2 32.49 -15.72 9.61
C GLN A 2 30.97 -15.54 9.81
N ARG A 3 30.16 -15.80 8.77
CA ARG A 3 28.69 -15.70 8.85
C ARG A 3 28.09 -16.61 9.93
N LEU A 4 28.59 -17.85 10.05
CA LEU A 4 28.13 -18.80 11.06
C LEU A 4 28.43 -18.33 12.49
N GLN A 5 29.60 -17.72 12.70
CA GLN A 5 30.00 -17.18 14.00
C GLN A 5 29.12 -16.00 14.42
N VAL A 6 28.76 -15.12 13.47
CA VAL A 6 27.85 -13.98 13.73
C VAL A 6 26.45 -14.48 14.09
N VAL A 7 25.89 -15.42 13.33
CA VAL A 7 24.56 -16.00 13.61
C VAL A 7 24.53 -16.72 14.96
N LEU A 8 25.56 -17.52 15.28
CA LEU A 8 25.67 -18.20 16.57
C LEU A 8 25.84 -17.20 17.73
N GLY A 9 26.52 -16.08 17.49
CA GLY A 9 26.65 -14.99 18.48
C GLY A 9 25.32 -14.35 18.86
N HIS A 10 24.37 -14.25 17.92
CA HIS A 10 23.02 -13.75 18.20
C HIS A 10 22.14 -14.76 18.96
N LEU A 11 22.39 -16.06 18.80
CA LEU A 11 21.67 -17.13 19.50
C LEU A 11 22.17 -17.39 20.91
N LYS A 12 23.42 -17.00 21.22
CA LYS A 12 24.00 -17.16 22.55
C LYS A 12 23.35 -16.13 23.48
N GLY A 13 22.23 -16.54 24.08
CA GLY A 13 21.42 -15.72 24.97
C GLY A 13 22.27 -14.97 25.99
N ARG A 14 21.99 -13.67 26.13
CA ARG A 14 22.64 -12.80 27.10
C ARG A 14 22.42 -13.38 28.51
N PRO A 15 23.45 -13.57 29.35
CA PRO A 15 23.26 -14.03 30.72
C PRO A 15 22.33 -13.07 31.47
N ALA A 16 21.35 -13.64 32.17
CA ALA A 16 20.20 -12.98 32.78
C ALA A 16 20.53 -12.15 34.04
N SER A 17 21.58 -11.32 33.98
CA SER A 17 22.01 -10.48 35.12
C SER A 17 21.82 -8.97 34.88
N ASP A 18 21.37 -8.55 33.70
CA ASP A 18 20.99 -7.15 33.46
C ASP A 18 19.48 -6.97 33.72
N PRO A 19 19.02 -5.95 34.46
CA PRO A 19 17.59 -5.62 34.63
C PRO A 19 16.96 -5.03 33.36
N ALA A 20 17.53 -5.34 32.19
CA ALA A 20 17.00 -4.91 30.91
C ALA A 20 15.66 -5.63 30.66
N PRO A 21 14.58 -4.89 30.29
CA PRO A 21 13.30 -5.52 29.98
C PRO A 21 13.49 -6.58 28.91
N ALA A 22 13.10 -7.82 29.20
CA ALA A 22 13.08 -8.89 28.20
C ALA A 22 12.27 -8.42 26.98
N PRO A 23 12.70 -8.72 25.74
CA PRO A 23 11.93 -8.38 24.55
C PRO A 23 10.55 -9.03 24.66
N ARG A 24 9.55 -8.21 24.95
CA ARG A 24 8.16 -8.63 25.06
C ARG A 24 7.57 -8.53 23.66
N ALA A 25 7.05 -9.63 23.13
CA ALA A 25 6.31 -9.59 21.89
C ALA A 25 5.20 -8.53 22.04
N ALA A 26 5.19 -7.55 21.14
CA ALA A 26 4.04 -6.67 21.04
C ALA A 26 2.83 -7.57 20.76
N PRO A 27 1.70 -7.37 21.45
CA PRO A 27 0.48 -8.08 21.10
C PRO A 27 0.22 -7.83 19.62
N CYS A 28 0.38 -8.86 18.80
CA CYS A 28 -0.17 -8.85 17.46
C CYS A 28 -1.69 -8.71 17.63
N TRP A 29 -2.31 -7.91 16.76
CA TRP A 29 -3.75 -7.68 16.75
C TRP A 29 -4.45 -9.04 16.54
N ASN A 30 -4.72 -9.76 17.63
CA ASN A 30 -5.21 -11.14 17.63
C ASN A 30 -6.74 -11.22 17.72
N GLY A 31 -7.43 -10.09 17.53
CA GLY A 31 -8.88 -10.06 17.43
C GLY A 31 -9.27 -9.73 16.00
N VAL A 32 -10.10 -10.57 15.38
CA VAL A 32 -11.00 -10.10 14.34
C VAL A 32 -11.99 -9.19 15.06
N PRO A 33 -11.98 -7.86 14.85
CA PRO A 33 -13.00 -6.99 15.40
C PRO A 33 -14.37 -7.48 14.88
N LEU A 34 -15.41 -7.40 15.70
CA LEU A 34 -16.76 -7.65 15.22
C LEU A 34 -17.02 -6.70 14.04
N ALA A 35 -17.49 -7.21 12.91
CA ALA A 35 -17.77 -6.37 11.75
C ALA A 35 -18.78 -5.27 12.14
N SER A 36 -18.41 -4.02 11.92
CA SER A 36 -19.22 -2.83 12.17
C SER A 36 -19.77 -2.30 10.84
N GLU A 37 -20.94 -1.65 10.88
CA GLU A 37 -21.53 -1.00 9.69
C GLU A 37 -20.68 0.20 9.22
N GLU A 38 -19.80 0.70 10.09
CA GLU A 38 -18.91 1.84 9.87
C GLU A 38 -17.52 1.43 9.35
N ASP A 39 -17.29 0.13 9.16
CA ASP A 39 -15.99 -0.37 8.72
C ASP A 39 -15.72 -0.02 7.26
N VAL A 40 -14.49 0.42 6.97
CA VAL A 40 -14.03 0.67 5.60
C VAL A 40 -13.58 -0.64 4.98
N VAL A 41 -14.32 -1.10 3.98
CA VAL A 41 -14.10 -2.39 3.32
C VAL A 41 -13.52 -2.24 1.91
N VAL A 42 -12.66 -3.19 1.52
CA VAL A 42 -12.19 -3.32 0.13
C VAL A 42 -13.16 -4.21 -0.63
N VAL A 43 -13.93 -3.61 -1.54
CA VAL A 43 -14.98 -4.33 -2.29
C VAL A 43 -14.41 -5.13 -3.46
N HIS A 44 -13.54 -4.52 -4.26
CA HIS A 44 -13.01 -5.14 -5.48
C HIS A 44 -11.63 -4.59 -5.83
N GLY A 45 -10.87 -5.36 -6.62
CA GLY A 45 -9.53 -4.98 -7.07
C GLY A 45 -9.18 -5.56 -8.44
N ARG A 46 -8.78 -4.69 -9.37
CA ARG A 46 -8.22 -5.05 -10.68
C ARG A 46 -6.87 -4.37 -10.87
N ARG A 47 -6.06 -4.98 -11.74
CA ARG A 47 -4.78 -4.42 -12.19
C ARG A 47 -4.58 -4.77 -13.65
N THR A 48 -3.79 -3.96 -14.34
CA THR A 48 -3.27 -4.35 -15.66
C THR A 48 -2.23 -5.46 -15.51
N ALA A 49 -1.90 -6.12 -16.64
CA ALA A 49 -0.66 -6.86 -16.72
C ALA A 49 0.53 -5.94 -16.39
N ILE A 50 1.68 -6.52 -16.05
CA ILE A 50 2.91 -5.76 -15.82
C ILE A 50 3.78 -5.90 -17.06
N GLY A 51 3.92 -4.79 -17.81
CA GLY A 51 4.76 -4.72 -18.99
C GLY A 51 6.20 -4.28 -18.64
N ARG A 52 7.19 -4.77 -19.40
CA ARG A 52 8.55 -4.21 -19.33
C ARG A 52 8.56 -2.81 -19.96
N SER A 53 9.19 -1.84 -19.30
CA SER A 53 9.34 -0.49 -19.85
C SER A 53 10.15 -0.51 -21.17
N GLY A 54 9.71 0.27 -22.15
CA GLY A 54 10.34 0.46 -23.47
C GLY A 54 10.36 -0.74 -24.42
N ARG A 55 10.13 -1.97 -23.92
CA ARG A 55 10.20 -3.22 -24.73
C ARG A 55 9.00 -4.16 -24.54
N GLY A 56 8.11 -3.88 -23.59
CA GLY A 56 6.92 -4.69 -23.31
C GLY A 56 5.71 -4.28 -24.15
N GLY A 57 4.59 -4.97 -23.94
CA GLY A 57 3.34 -4.73 -24.69
C GLY A 57 2.71 -3.36 -24.48
N PHE A 58 3.03 -2.67 -23.37
CA PHE A 58 2.53 -1.33 -23.06
C PHE A 58 3.51 -0.21 -23.44
N LYS A 59 4.50 -0.48 -24.29
CA LYS A 59 5.53 0.52 -24.64
C LYS A 59 4.96 1.74 -25.37
N ASP A 60 3.86 1.55 -26.10
CA ASP A 60 3.18 2.59 -26.89
C ASP A 60 1.83 2.99 -26.25
N THR A 61 1.55 2.55 -25.03
CA THR A 61 0.31 2.78 -24.29
C THR A 61 0.55 3.85 -23.24
N THR A 62 -0.29 4.89 -23.23
CA THR A 62 -0.18 5.97 -22.26
C THR A 62 -0.77 5.56 -20.89
N PRO A 63 -0.31 6.14 -19.77
CA PRO A 63 -0.72 5.71 -18.43
C PRO A 63 -2.22 5.93 -18.13
N ASP A 64 -2.85 6.91 -18.78
CA ASP A 64 -4.29 7.17 -18.76
C ASP A 64 -5.10 6.06 -19.45
N GLU A 65 -4.62 5.48 -20.55
CA GLU A 65 -5.25 4.30 -21.16
C GLU A 65 -5.22 3.11 -20.20
N LEU A 66 -4.07 2.87 -19.55
CA LEU A 66 -3.93 1.80 -18.54
C LEU A 66 -4.85 2.03 -17.33
N LEU A 67 -4.93 3.28 -16.86
CA LEU A 67 -5.78 3.64 -15.72
C LEU A 67 -7.27 3.51 -16.07
N SER A 68 -7.68 4.01 -17.24
CA SER A 68 -9.07 3.95 -17.71
C SER A 68 -9.57 2.50 -17.85
N ALA A 69 -8.72 1.59 -18.34
CA ALA A 69 -9.04 0.19 -18.48
C ALA A 69 -9.35 -0.47 -17.13
N VAL A 70 -8.56 -0.18 -16.10
CA VAL A 70 -8.76 -0.74 -14.75
C VAL A 70 -9.99 -0.16 -14.09
N MET A 71 -10.18 1.16 -14.13
CA MET A 71 -11.34 1.82 -13.52
C MET A 71 -12.64 1.34 -14.16
N THR A 72 -12.67 1.24 -15.50
CA THR A 72 -13.83 0.74 -16.23
C THR A 72 -14.13 -0.72 -15.89
N ALA A 73 -13.11 -1.58 -15.85
CA ALA A 73 -13.28 -2.98 -15.50
C ALA A 73 -13.82 -3.16 -14.07
N VAL A 74 -13.34 -2.37 -13.11
CA VAL A 74 -13.86 -2.41 -11.74
C VAL A 74 -15.35 -2.04 -11.72
N LEU A 75 -15.72 -0.90 -12.30
CA LEU A 75 -17.11 -0.44 -12.34
C LEU A 75 -18.05 -1.45 -13.02
N GLN A 76 -17.59 -2.10 -14.09
CA GLN A 76 -18.34 -3.15 -14.78
C GLN A 76 -18.53 -4.40 -13.91
N ASP A 77 -17.48 -4.85 -13.22
CA ASP A 77 -17.54 -6.04 -12.37
C ASP A 77 -18.51 -5.85 -11.19
N VAL A 78 -18.46 -4.68 -10.55
CA VAL A 78 -19.35 -4.37 -9.41
C VAL A 78 -20.70 -3.80 -9.84
N LYS A 79 -20.88 -3.50 -11.14
CA LYS A 79 -22.09 -2.89 -11.72
C LYS A 79 -22.50 -1.59 -11.01
N LEU A 80 -21.51 -0.78 -10.62
CA LEU A 80 -21.75 0.53 -10.02
C LEU A 80 -21.76 1.60 -11.10
N SER A 81 -22.62 2.60 -10.91
CA SER A 81 -22.59 3.81 -11.74
C SER A 81 -21.43 4.72 -11.29
N PRO A 82 -20.73 5.38 -12.21
CA PRO A 82 -19.62 6.27 -11.85
C PRO A 82 -20.08 7.46 -10.99
N ASP A 83 -21.33 7.89 -11.11
CA ASP A 83 -21.91 9.00 -10.33
C ASP A 83 -22.03 8.70 -8.82
N GLN A 84 -21.92 7.42 -8.43
CA GLN A 84 -21.94 7.00 -7.02
C GLN A 84 -20.56 7.05 -6.37
N LEU A 85 -19.49 7.27 -7.14
CA LEU A 85 -18.14 7.40 -6.59
C LEU A 85 -17.98 8.77 -5.94
N GLY A 86 -17.65 8.79 -4.65
CA GLY A 86 -17.43 10.04 -3.91
C GLY A 86 -16.07 10.69 -4.16
N ASP A 87 -15.05 9.88 -4.45
CA ASP A 87 -13.68 10.35 -4.70
C ASP A 87 -12.86 9.29 -5.46
N ILE A 88 -11.80 9.72 -6.15
CA ILE A 88 -10.84 8.86 -6.85
C ILE A 88 -9.42 9.33 -6.53
N CYS A 89 -8.73 8.57 -5.68
CA CYS A 89 -7.33 8.82 -5.35
C CYS A 89 -6.39 8.02 -6.26
N VAL A 90 -5.63 8.70 -7.11
CA VAL A 90 -4.64 8.07 -8.01
C VAL A 90 -3.23 8.39 -7.55
N VAL A 91 -2.41 7.36 -7.35
CA VAL A 91 -0.98 7.53 -7.03
C VAL A 91 -0.16 7.26 -8.28
N THR A 92 0.58 8.27 -8.74
CA THR A 92 1.53 8.13 -9.85
C THR A 92 2.93 8.52 -9.40
N SER A 93 3.89 7.62 -9.54
CA SER A 93 5.31 7.91 -9.29
C SER A 93 5.95 8.44 -10.57
N GLN A 94 5.72 9.71 -10.91
CA GLN A 94 6.43 10.34 -12.01
C GLN A 94 7.87 10.68 -11.57
N ILE A 95 8.78 9.71 -11.59
CA ILE A 95 10.22 10.00 -11.71
C ILE A 95 10.49 10.32 -13.19
N LEU A 96 9.97 11.47 -13.61
CA LEU A 96 10.43 12.27 -14.74
C LEU A 96 9.76 13.63 -14.59
N CYS A 97 10.50 14.54 -13.97
CA CYS A 97 10.15 15.93 -13.73
C CYS A 97 9.97 16.68 -15.06
N LEU A 98 8.80 17.29 -15.26
CA LEU A 98 8.63 18.65 -15.80
C LEU A 98 7.17 19.08 -15.66
N CYS A 99 6.77 19.41 -14.42
CA CYS A 99 5.96 20.58 -14.06
C CYS A 99 5.45 20.42 -12.62
N LEU A 100 6.09 21.18 -11.74
CA LEU A 100 5.87 21.25 -10.31
C LEU A 100 4.67 22.17 -9.99
N LEU A 101 3.51 21.94 -10.62
CA LEU A 101 2.32 22.78 -10.43
C LEU A 101 1.05 21.92 -10.48
N SER A 102 0.75 21.20 -9.38
CA SER A 102 -0.65 20.91 -8.96
C SER A 102 -0.81 19.97 -7.75
N ILE A 103 0.25 19.62 -7.01
CA ILE A 103 0.08 18.75 -5.83
C ILE A 103 -0.34 19.54 -4.56
N ASP A 104 -0.27 20.87 -4.57
CA ASP A 104 -0.60 21.73 -3.42
C ASP A 104 -2.08 22.14 -3.27
N SER A 105 -3.05 21.39 -3.84
CA SER A 105 -4.48 21.64 -3.58
C SER A 105 -5.28 20.47 -3.05
N VAL A 106 -4.62 19.39 -2.60
CA VAL A 106 -5.24 18.56 -1.56
C VAL A 106 -5.05 19.32 -0.26
N HIS A 107 -6.10 20.04 0.15
CA HIS A 107 -6.20 20.58 1.50
C HIS A 107 -5.81 19.45 2.45
N ARG A 108 -4.67 19.65 3.15
CA ARG A 108 -4.15 18.75 4.19
C ARG A 108 -5.08 18.86 5.39
N GLY A 109 -6.35 18.50 5.21
CA GLY A 109 -7.35 18.39 6.25
C GLY A 109 -6.90 17.26 7.16
N SER A 110 -6.24 17.63 8.26
CA SER A 110 -6.31 17.02 9.59
C SER A 110 -7.05 15.67 9.67
N ARG A 111 -6.49 14.63 9.05
CA ARG A 111 -6.81 13.23 9.34
C ARG A 111 -5.76 12.75 10.32
N GLN A 112 -5.98 13.09 11.59
CA GLN A 112 -5.26 12.47 12.70
C GLN A 112 -5.70 11.00 12.73
N TRP A 113 -4.82 10.10 12.30
CA TRP A 113 -5.02 8.68 12.48
C TRP A 113 -5.06 8.39 13.97
N PRO A 114 -6.11 7.72 14.50
CA PRO A 114 -6.12 7.31 15.89
C PRO A 114 -4.97 6.34 16.18
N ALA A 115 -4.44 6.42 17.40
CA ALA A 115 -3.31 5.65 17.91
C ALA A 115 -3.56 4.14 17.95
#